data_AF-M8BBH8-F1
#
_entry.id   AF-M8BBH8-F1
#
_cell.length_a   1.000
_cell.length_b   1.000
_cell.length_c   1.000
_cell.angle_alpha   90.00
_cell.angle_beta   90.00
_cell.angle_gamma   90.00
#
_symmetry.space_group_name_H-M   'P 1'
#
loop_
_entity.id
_entity.type
_entity.pdbx_description
1 polymer ?
#
loop_
_entity_poly.entity_id
_entity_poly.type
_entity_poly.pdbx_seq_one_letter_code
_entity_poly.pdbx_strand_id
1 'polypeptide(L)' 'MTPQRGANLQAVFNKILNMAVAGALAKDQMVRRMCVLRDMAFDGWTGGEAWASEHDVIRKRFAAEGFAALEVVF' A
#
# COMPACT_ATOMS: atom_id res chain seq x y z
N MET A 1 -20.71 -11.00 13.93
CA MET A 1 -19.56 -10.61 13.10
C MET A 1 -18.59 -9.87 13.98
N THR A 2 -17.39 -10.39 14.18
CA THR A 2 -16.36 -9.72 14.98
C THR A 2 -15.84 -8.52 14.17
N PRO A 3 -15.82 -7.29 14.71
CA PRO A 3 -15.24 -6.17 13.98
C PRO A 3 -13.76 -6.45 13.73
N GLN A 4 -13.33 -6.36 12.47
CA GLN A 4 -11.93 -6.23 12.10
C GLN A 4 -11.38 -4.99 12.81
N ARG A 5 -10.40 -5.18 13.69
CA ARG A 5 -9.80 -4.11 14.52
C ARG A 5 -8.45 -3.65 13.98
N GLY A 6 -7.87 -4.37 13.02
CA GLY A 6 -6.61 -4.06 12.39
C GLY A 6 -6.75 -3.23 11.12
N ALA A 7 -5.68 -2.55 10.75
CA ALA A 7 -5.61 -1.76 9.52
C ALA A 7 -5.61 -2.68 8.29
N ASN A 8 -6.23 -2.25 7.19
CA ASN A 8 -6.16 -2.95 5.91
C ASN A 8 -5.07 -2.30 5.04
N LEU A 9 -3.97 -3.02 4.79
CA LEU A 9 -2.81 -2.47 4.09
C LEU A 9 -3.16 -2.07 2.66
N GLN A 10 -3.95 -2.88 1.95
CA GLN A 10 -4.42 -2.57 0.61
C GLN A 10 -5.25 -1.27 0.57
N ALA A 11 -6.10 -1.05 1.58
CA ALA A 11 -6.88 0.19 1.68
C ALA A 11 -5.99 1.42 1.89
N VAL A 12 -4.89 1.29 2.65
CA VAL A 12 -3.89 2.37 2.83
C VAL A 12 -3.22 2.71 1.50
N PHE A 13 -2.76 1.72 0.75
CA PHE A 13 -2.16 1.92 -0.56
C PHE A 13 -3.10 2.60 -1.56
N ASN A 14 -4.35 2.12 -1.62
CA ASN A 14 -5.38 2.74 -2.46
C ASN A 14 -5.63 4.19 -2.07
N LYS A 15 -5.64 4.49 -0.76
CA LYS A 15 -5.84 5.86 -0.28
C LYS A 15 -4.69 6.77 -0.70
N ILE A 16 -3.44 6.31 -0.58
CA ILE A 16 -2.24 7.06 -1.02
C ILE A 16 -2.32 7.35 -2.52
N LEU A 17 -2.58 6.34 -3.35
CA LEU A 17 -2.67 6.49 -4.80
C LEU A 17 -3.77 7.49 -5.18
N ASN A 18 -4.96 7.35 -4.61
CA ASN A 18 -6.10 8.23 -4.91
C ASN A 18 -5.80 9.69 -4.54
N MET A 19 -5.11 9.92 -3.42
CA MET A 19 -4.71 11.27 -3.03
C MET A 19 -3.64 11.85 -3.97
N ALA A 20 -2.67 11.04 -4.40
CA ALA A 20 -1.63 11.47 -5.34
C ALA A 20 -2.22 11.85 -6.71
N VAL A 21 -3.14 11.03 -7.24
CA VAL A 21 -3.84 11.31 -8.50
C VAL A 21 -4.73 12.54 -8.38
N ALA A 22 -5.57 12.63 -7.34
CA ALA A 22 -6.46 13.77 -7.14
C ALA A 22 -5.70 15.08 -6.91
N GLY A 23 -4.53 15.02 -6.28
CA GLY A 23 -3.65 16.17 -6.05
C GLY A 23 -2.71 16.50 -7.21
N ALA A 24 -2.77 15.76 -8.32
CA ALA A 24 -1.83 15.88 -9.45
C ALA A 24 -0.36 15.89 -8.99
N LEU A 25 -0.02 15.00 -8.05
CA LEU A 25 1.31 14.91 -7.45
C LEU A 25 2.37 14.65 -8.54
N ALA A 26 3.49 15.37 -8.49
CA ALA A 26 4.59 15.11 -9.39
C ALA A 26 5.18 13.71 -9.12
N LYS A 27 5.58 13.00 -10.19
CA LYS A 27 6.00 11.60 -10.11
C LYS A 27 7.18 11.37 -9.17
N ASP A 28 8.09 12.33 -9.11
CA ASP A 28 9.29 12.34 -8.25
C ASP A 28 8.98 12.65 -6.77
N GLN A 29 7.79 13.20 -6.50
CA GLN A 29 7.29 13.48 -5.15
C GLN A 29 6.52 12.31 -4.53
N MET A 30 6.32 11.22 -5.28
CA MET A 30 5.63 10.04 -4.75
C MET A 30 6.36 9.47 -3.53
N VAL A 31 5.59 8.97 -2.57
CA VAL A 31 6.14 8.29 -1.40
C VAL A 31 6.99 7.11 -1.88
N ARG A 32 8.24 7.03 -1.40
CA ARG A 32 9.18 6.01 -1.84
C ARG A 32 9.17 4.75 -0.97
N ARG A 33 8.92 4.91 0.33
CA ARG A 33 9.05 3.82 1.31
C ARG A 33 7.98 3.93 2.39
N MET A 34 7.39 2.80 2.75
CA MET A 34 6.45 2.63 3.85
C MET A 34 7.02 1.61 4.83
N CYS A 35 7.11 1.98 6.11
CA CYS A 35 7.47 1.07 7.18
C CYS A 35 6.21 0.56 7.86
N VAL A 36 6.10 -0.75 8.01
CA VAL A 36 5.00 -1.41 8.70
C VAL A 36 5.52 -1.93 10.04
N LEU A 37 5.09 -1.29 11.12
CA LEU A 37 5.55 -1.63 12.46
C LEU A 37 4.84 -2.89 12.97
N ARG A 38 5.58 -3.78 13.62
CA ARG A 38 5.05 -5.04 14.20
C ARG A 38 3.89 -4.83 15.17
N ASP A 39 3.88 -3.70 15.87
CA ASP A 39 2.84 -3.38 16.86
C ASP A 39 1.54 -2.86 16.22
N MET A 40 1.55 -2.58 14.91
CA MET A 40 0.37 -2.20 14.15
C MET A 40 -0.32 -3.48 13.66
N ALA A 41 -1.44 -3.85 14.29
CA ALA A 41 -2.24 -4.97 13.83
C ALA A 41 -2.82 -4.64 12.44
N PHE A 42 -2.42 -5.36 11.40
CA PHE A 42 -3.06 -5.30 10.10
C PHE A 42 -3.92 -6.54 9.88
N ASP A 43 -5.20 -6.32 9.62
CA ASP A 43 -6.12 -7.40 9.35
C ASP A 43 -5.94 -7.88 7.91
N GLY A 44 -5.85 -9.21 7.75
CA GLY A 44 -5.64 -9.84 6.44
C GLY A 44 -4.19 -9.90 5.98
N TRP A 45 -3.24 -9.37 6.75
CA TRP A 45 -1.82 -9.53 6.44
C TRP A 45 -1.34 -10.93 6.87
N THR A 46 -1.22 -11.84 5.90
CA THR A 46 -0.76 -13.22 6.11
C THR A 46 0.75 -13.39 5.97
N GLY A 47 1.45 -12.35 5.51
CA GLY A 47 2.88 -12.39 5.20
C GLY A 47 3.20 -13.35 4.04
N GLY A 48 4.48 -13.61 3.81
CA GLY A 48 4.93 -14.64 2.86
C GLY A 48 4.51 -14.41 1.40
N GLU A 49 4.18 -15.49 0.69
CA GLU A 49 3.83 -15.46 -0.75
C GLU A 49 2.52 -14.71 -1.06
N ALA A 50 1.57 -14.73 -0.14
CA ALA A 50 0.31 -14.00 -0.29
C ALA A 50 0.56 -12.49 -0.38
N TRP A 51 1.46 -11.97 0.48
CA TRP A 51 1.90 -10.58 0.41
C TRP A 51 2.60 -10.26 -0.92
N ALA A 52 3.47 -11.14 -1.42
CA ALA A 52 4.18 -10.91 -2.67
C ALA A 52 3.21 -10.70 -3.86
N SER A 53 2.13 -11.47 -3.90
CA SER A 53 1.09 -11.39 -4.93
C SER A 53 0.25 -10.11 -4.78
N GLU A 54 -0.17 -9.77 -3.56
CA GLU A 54 -0.90 -8.53 -3.29
C GLU A 54 -0.06 -7.28 -3.62
N HIS A 55 1.23 -7.32 -3.27
CA HIS A 55 2.17 -6.25 -3.57
C HIS A 55 2.42 -6.09 -5.08
N ASP A 56 2.33 -7.16 -5.87
CA ASP A 56 2.39 -7.07 -7.34
C ASP A 56 1.15 -6.36 -7.93
N VAL A 57 -0.04 -6.67 -7.41
CA VAL A 57 -1.28 -5.97 -7.81
C VAL A 57 -1.20 -4.47 -7.49
N ILE A 58 -0.69 -4.13 -6.30
CA ILE A 58 -0.46 -2.74 -5.90
C ILE A 58 0.54 -2.07 -6.85
N ARG A 59 1.67 -2.74 -7.14
CA ARG A 59 2.69 -2.23 -8.07
C ARG A 59 2.12 -1.89 -9.44
N LYS A 60 1.30 -2.78 -10.01
CA LYS A 60 0.64 -2.56 -11.31
C LYS A 60 -0.29 -1.35 -11.31
N ARG A 61 -1.04 -1.12 -10.22
CA ARG A 61 -1.92 0.05 -10.09
C ARG A 61 -1.16 1.36 -10.08
N PHE A 62 -0.06 1.42 -9.33
CA PHE A 62 0.79 2.62 -9.28
C PHE A 62 1.43 2.90 -10.64
N ALA A 63 1.93 1.86 -11.30
CA ALA A 63 2.53 1.98 -12.62
C ALA A 63 1.53 2.49 -13.68
N ALA A 64 0.26 2.10 -13.59
CA ALA A 64 -0.79 2.58 -14.50
C ALA A 64 -1.01 4.10 -14.41
N GLU A 65 -0.81 4.69 -13.23
CA GLU A 65 -0.86 6.14 -12.99
C GLU A 65 0.51 6.84 -13.26
N GLY A 66 1.53 6.07 -13.66
CA GLY A 66 2.87 6.57 -13.91
C GLY A 66 3.70 6.85 -12.64
N PHE A 67 3.29 6.30 -11.49
CA PHE A 67 4.01 6.38 -10.23
C PHE A 67 4.88 5.14 -9.99
N ALA A 68 6.02 5.34 -9.32
CA ALA A 68 6.74 4.23 -8.72
C ALA A 68 5.93 3.68 -7.53
N ALA A 69 5.89 2.35 -7.40
CA ALA A 69 5.29 1.73 -6.23
C ALA A 69 6.16 1.93 -4.99
N LEU A 70 5.52 1.97 -3.82
CA LEU A 70 6.23 2.09 -2.56
C LEU A 70 7.02 0.82 -2.27
N GLU A 71 8.24 1.00 -1.77
CA GLU A 71 8.95 -0.06 -1.07
C GLU A 71 8.31 -0.29 0.30
N VAL A 72 8.00 -1.54 0.64
CA VAL A 72 7.47 -1.90 1.96
C VAL A 72 8.55 -2.55 2.79
N VAL A 73 8.79 -1.99 3.97
CA VAL A 73 9.75 -2.48 4.94
C VAL A 73 8.99 -2.89 6.20
N PHE A 74 9.38 -4.04 6.77
CA PHE A 74 8.77 -4.67 7.94
C PHE A 74 9.71 -4.63 9.16
#